data_AF-K1T0U9-F1
#
_entry.id   AF-K1T0U9-F1
#
_cell.length_a   1.000
_cell.length_b   1.000
_cell.length_c   1.000
_cell.angle_alpha   90.00
_cell.angle_beta   90.00
_cell.angle_gamma   90.00
#
_symmetry.space_group_name_H-M   'P 1'
#
loop_
_entity.id
_entity.type
_entity.pdbx_description
1 polymer ?
#
loop_
_entity_poly.entity_id
_entity_poly.type
_entity_poly.pdbx_seq_one_letter_code
_entity_poly.pdbx_strand_id
1 'polypeptide(L)'
;MAALTTNKSILSWIDEKAALVKPDEIVWIDGSEEQLEKLREEACKSGEMRKLNEDLLPGCLYHRTAPNDVARVEDRTLICSKKEEDAGPTNHWMEPGKSL
;
A
#
# COMPACT_ATOMS: atom_id res chain seq x y z
N MET A 1 16.27 14.61 3.09
CA MET A 1 15.77 13.54 3.97
C MET A 1 16.85 12.49 4.13
N ALA A 2 17.21 12.11 5.35
CA ALA A 2 18.13 11.00 5.58
C ALA A 2 17.38 9.68 5.34
N ALA A 3 17.90 8.82 4.48
CA ALA A 3 17.30 7.50 4.27
C ALA A 3 17.50 6.63 5.52
N LEU A 4 16.52 5.80 5.86
CA LEU A 4 16.63 4.84 6.98
C LEU A 4 17.57 3.66 6.67
N THR A 5 18.18 3.64 5.49
CA THR A 5 19.11 2.59 5.08
C THR A 5 20.24 3.15 4.24
N THR A 6 21.39 2.46 4.28
CA THR A 6 22.52 2.69 3.39
C THR A 6 22.59 1.66 2.25
N ASN A 7 21.58 0.78 2.15
CA ASN A 7 21.55 -0.26 1.13
C ASN A 7 21.32 0.35 -0.26
N LYS A 8 22.38 0.31 -1.08
CA LYS A 8 22.39 0.89 -2.42
C LYS A 8 21.31 0.31 -3.36
N SER A 9 20.96 -0.97 -3.23
CA SER A 9 19.94 -1.57 -4.10
C SER A 9 18.55 -1.01 -3.82
N ILE A 10 18.22 -0.82 -2.54
CA ILE A 10 16.96 -0.22 -2.12
C ILE A 10 16.88 1.23 -2.55
N LEU A 11 17.95 2.01 -2.32
CA LEU A 11 17.99 3.42 -2.69
C LEU A 11 17.84 3.61 -4.21
N SER A 12 18.56 2.82 -5.01
CA SER A 12 18.43 2.86 -6.48
C SER A 12 17.02 2.49 -6.95
N TRP A 13 16.36 1.53 -6.30
CA TRP A 13 14.99 1.15 -6.63
C TRP A 13 14.00 2.28 -6.28
N ILE A 14 14.17 2.94 -5.15
CA ILE A 14 13.34 4.10 -4.77
C ILE A 14 13.48 5.22 -5.81
N ASP A 15 14.71 5.53 -6.23
CA ASP A 15 14.96 6.55 -7.26
C ASP A 15 14.26 6.20 -8.58
N GLU A 16 14.34 4.94 -9.01
CA GLU A 16 13.64 4.44 -10.20
C GLU A 16 12.11 4.61 -10.08
N LYS A 17 11.52 4.27 -8.94
CA LYS A 17 10.07 4.39 -8.74
C LYS A 17 9.63 5.84 -8.60
N ALA A 18 10.39 6.68 -7.92
CA ALA A 18 10.10 8.10 -7.80
C ALA A 18 10.10 8.79 -9.18
N ALA A 19 11.04 8.41 -10.07
CA ALA A 19 11.06 8.91 -11.43
C ALA A 19 9.82 8.49 -12.26
N LEU A 20 9.28 7.30 -11.99
CA LEU A 20 8.09 6.77 -12.67
C LEU A 20 6.78 7.41 -12.18
N VAL A 21 6.55 7.41 -10.85
CA VAL A 21 5.26 7.80 -10.27
C VAL A 21 5.20 9.27 -9.84
N LYS A 22 6.34 9.96 -9.79
CA LYS A 22 6.48 11.41 -9.51
C LYS A 22 5.67 11.88 -8.29
N PRO A 23 5.93 11.33 -7.10
CA PRO A 23 5.21 11.73 -5.90
C PRO A 23 5.58 13.15 -5.48
N ASP A 24 4.69 13.83 -4.76
CA ASP A 24 4.97 15.14 -4.15
C ASP A 24 6.00 15.03 -3.02
N GLU A 25 5.98 13.93 -2.26
CA GLU A 25 6.90 13.66 -1.17
C GLU A 25 7.21 12.15 -1.05
N ILE A 26 8.42 11.82 -0.60
CA ILE A 26 8.81 10.46 -0.18
C ILE A 26 9.03 10.46 1.32
N VAL A 27 8.20 9.69 2.03
CA VAL A 27 8.27 9.54 3.49
C VAL A 27 8.70 8.13 3.85
N TRP A 28 9.67 8.00 4.75
CA TRP A 28 10.07 6.70 5.30
C TRP A 28 9.22 6.36 6.52
N ILE A 29 8.63 5.16 6.52
CA ILE A 29 7.84 4.67 7.65
C ILE A 29 8.79 4.01 8.67
N ASP A 30 8.92 4.62 9.85
CA ASP A 30 9.78 4.14 10.94
C ASP A 30 9.03 3.28 11.97
N GLY A 31 7.69 3.32 11.95
CA GLY A 31 6.84 2.56 12.86
C GLY A 31 6.74 3.13 14.27
N SER A 32 7.18 4.38 14.48
CA SER A 32 7.01 5.09 15.76
C SER A 32 5.54 5.45 16.02
N GLU A 33 5.18 5.57 17.30
CA GLU A 33 3.82 5.98 17.69
C GLU A 33 3.51 7.41 17.23
N GLU A 34 4.50 8.31 17.26
CA GLU A 34 4.35 9.69 16.78
C GLU A 34 3.99 9.72 15.29
N GLN A 35 4.67 8.91 14.47
CA GLN A 35 4.36 8.80 13.05
C GLN A 35 2.98 8.19 12.82
N LEU A 36 2.61 7.15 13.59
CA LEU A 36 1.30 6.53 13.51
C LEU A 36 0.18 7.53 13.82
N GLU A 37 0.31 8.31 14.89
CA GLU A 37 -0.69 9.31 15.25
C GLU A 37 -0.79 10.43 14.23
N LYS A 38 0.34 10.90 13.69
CA LYS A 38 0.34 11.89 12.61
C LYS A 38 -0.46 11.39 11.38
N LEU A 39 -0.26 10.14 10.96
CA LEU A 39 -1.00 9.54 9.84
C LEU A 39 -2.50 9.39 10.16
N ARG A 40 -2.86 9.03 11.39
CA ARG A 40 -4.26 8.94 11.84
C ARG A 40 -4.94 10.31 11.82
N GLU A 41 -4.26 11.35 12.28
CA GLU A 41 -4.74 12.73 12.25
C GLU A 41 -4.95 13.21 10.81
N GLU A 42 -3.99 12.96 9.91
CA GLU A 42 -4.10 13.29 8.49
C GLU A 42 -5.29 12.59 7.83
N ALA A 43 -5.48 11.29 8.06
CA ALA A 43 -6.61 10.51 7.54
C ALA A 43 -7.97 10.96 8.11
N CYS A 44 -8.01 11.42 9.36
CA CYS A 44 -9.22 12.03 9.92
C CYS A 44 -9.51 13.41 9.31
N LYS A 45 -8.46 14.20 9.07
CA LYS A 45 -8.56 15.53 8.48
C LYS A 45 -8.97 15.48 7.01
N SER A 46 -8.52 14.49 6.25
CA SER A 46 -8.93 14.23 4.86
C SER A 46 -10.38 13.74 4.76
N GLY A 47 -10.94 13.22 5.86
CA GLY A 47 -12.28 12.64 5.91
C GLY A 47 -12.33 11.18 5.47
N GLU A 48 -11.18 10.56 5.17
CA GLU A 48 -11.10 9.13 4.88
C GLU A 48 -11.50 8.31 6.11
N MET A 49 -10.99 8.69 7.28
CA MET A 49 -11.30 8.01 8.54
C MET A 49 -12.06 8.94 9.51
N ARG A 50 -12.76 8.34 10.48
CA ARG A 50 -13.34 9.07 11.61
C ARG A 50 -13.06 8.34 12.91
N LYS A 51 -12.80 9.11 13.98
CA LYS A 51 -12.73 8.58 15.35
C LYS A 51 -14.09 8.02 15.77
N LEU A 52 -14.07 6.89 16.47
CA LEU A 52 -15.24 6.34 17.12
C LEU A 52 -15.45 7.03 18.48
N ASN A 53 -16.44 6.55 19.23
CA ASN A 53 -16.69 7.07 20.58
C ASN A 53 -15.51 6.68 21.48
N GLU A 54 -14.74 7.66 21.95
CA GLU A 54 -13.54 7.42 22.77
C GLU A 54 -13.84 6.89 24.18
N ASP A 55 -15.05 7.10 24.71
CA ASP A 55 -15.44 6.53 26.01
C ASP A 55 -15.71 5.02 25.91
N LEU A 56 -16.14 4.55 24.74
CA LEU A 56 -16.49 3.14 24.50
C LEU A 56 -15.41 2.37 23.75
N LEU A 57 -14.73 3.03 22.81
CA LEU A 57 -13.80 2.47 21.83
C LEU A 57 -12.61 3.42 21.65
N PRO A 58 -11.80 3.66 22.70
CA PRO A 58 -10.67 4.59 22.65
C PRO A 58 -9.67 4.20 21.55
N GLY A 59 -9.21 5.18 20.78
CA GLY A 59 -8.25 5.01 19.70
C GLY A 59 -8.76 4.24 18.48
N CYS A 60 -10.06 3.93 18.41
CA CYS A 60 -10.64 3.21 17.28
C CYS A 60 -11.06 4.17 16.16
N LEU A 61 -10.71 3.81 14.93
CA LEU A 61 -11.06 4.55 13.72
C LEU A 61 -12.02 3.74 12.87
N TYR A 62 -12.85 4.46 12.12
CA TYR A 62 -13.79 3.89 11.16
C TYR A 62 -13.58 4.49 9.78
N HIS A 63 -13.46 3.62 8.79
CA HIS A 63 -13.33 3.96 7.37
C HIS A 63 -14.46 3.30 6.57
N ARG A 64 -14.93 3.97 5.52
CA ARG A 64 -15.80 3.38 4.50
C ARG A 64 -15.10 3.48 3.16
N THR A 65 -14.79 2.33 2.57
CA THR A 65 -14.26 2.28 1.22
C THR A 65 -15.33 2.64 0.19
N ALA A 66 -14.90 2.87 -1.05
CA ALA A 66 -15.82 3.05 -2.15
C ALA A 66 -16.65 1.76 -2.39
N PRO A 67 -17.94 1.84 -2.77
CA PRO A 67 -18.80 0.66 -2.93
C PRO A 67 -18.31 -0.37 -3.97
N ASN A 68 -17.44 0.05 -4.88
CA ASN A 68 -16.82 -0.79 -5.91
C ASN A 68 -15.48 -1.41 -5.49
N ASP A 69 -14.98 -1.10 -4.29
CA ASP A 69 -13.73 -1.63 -3.74
C ASP A 69 -13.95 -2.09 -2.29
N VAL A 70 -14.70 -3.19 -2.16
CA VAL A 70 -15.17 -3.74 -0.88
C VAL A 70 -14.66 -5.16 -0.62
N ALA A 71 -14.03 -5.77 -1.63
CA ALA A 71 -13.56 -7.14 -1.59
C ALA A 71 -12.41 -7.32 -2.59
N ARG A 72 -11.69 -8.44 -2.45
CA ARG A 72 -10.67 -8.83 -3.41
C ARG A 72 -11.31 -9.07 -4.79
N VAL A 73 -10.58 -8.68 -5.83
CA VAL A 73 -10.98 -8.84 -7.24
C VAL A 73 -10.19 -10.02 -7.82
N GLU A 74 -10.69 -11.23 -7.57
CA GLU A 74 -9.98 -12.48 -7.87
C GLU A 74 -9.61 -12.58 -9.36
N ASP A 75 -10.51 -12.16 -10.25
CA ASP A 75 -10.31 -12.16 -11.71
C ASP A 75 -9.19 -11.21 -12.18
N ARG A 76 -8.75 -10.28 -11.32
CA ARG A 76 -7.60 -9.39 -11.56
C ARG A 76 -6.39 -9.72 -10.68
N THR A 77 -6.43 -10.83 -9.95
CA THR A 77 -5.30 -11.31 -9.15
C THR A 77 -4.54 -12.36 -9.95
N LEU A 78 -3.31 -12.04 -10.35
CA LEU A 78 -2.53 -12.85 -11.28
C LEU A 78 -1.31 -13.49 -10.62
N ILE A 79 -1.02 -14.74 -10.96
CA ILE A 79 0.25 -15.41 -10.69
C ILE A 79 1.10 -15.34 -11.97
N CYS A 80 2.05 -14.41 -12.00
CA CYS A 80 2.92 -14.19 -13.16
C CYS A 80 4.23 -15.00 -13.04
N SER A 81 4.14 -16.33 -13.05
CA SER A 81 5.29 -17.22 -13.17
C SER A 81 5.84 -17.24 -14.60
N LYS A 82 7.07 -17.71 -14.82
CA LYS A 82 7.65 -17.81 -16.17
C LYS A 82 6.86 -18.74 -17.10
N LYS A 83 6.33 -19.84 -16.56
CA LYS A 83 5.47 -20.77 -17.27
C LYS A 83 4.11 -20.84 -16.60
N GLU A 84 3.07 -21.02 -17.41
CA GLU A 84 1.68 -21.17 -16.95
C GLU A 84 1.49 -22.39 -16.04
N GLU A 85 2.17 -23.50 -16.33
CA GLU A 85 2.11 -24.73 -15.53
C GLU A 85 2.54 -24.53 -14.06
N ASP A 86 3.43 -23.56 -13.81
CA ASP A 86 3.92 -23.23 -12.46
C ASP A 86 2.90 -22.41 -11.66
N ALA A 87 1.97 -21.71 -12.32
CA ALA A 87 0.82 -21.10 -11.66
C ALA A 87 -0.22 -22.17 -11.32
N GLY A 88 -0.36 -23.19 -12.16
CA GLY A 88 -1.28 -24.30 -11.95
C GLY A 88 -2.74 -23.95 -12.24
N PRO A 89 -3.65 -24.95 -12.19
CA PRO A 89 -5.00 -24.83 -12.71
C PRO A 89 -5.97 -24.01 -11.84
N THR A 90 -5.55 -23.62 -10.63
CA THR A 90 -6.37 -22.87 -9.68
C THR A 90 -6.09 -21.36 -9.69
N ASN A 91 -5.21 -20.90 -10.57
CA ASN A 91 -4.74 -19.51 -10.61
C ASN A 91 -4.99 -18.85 -11.96
N HIS A 92 -5.14 -17.54 -11.97
CA HIS A 92 -5.09 -16.74 -13.19
C HIS A 92 -3.63 -16.46 -13.54
N TRP A 93 -3.16 -16.96 -14.69
CA TRP A 93 -1.80 -16.73 -15.14
C TRP A 93 -1.73 -15.65 -16.22
N MET A 94 -0.63 -14.90 -16.22
CA MET A 94 -0.26 -14.00 -17.31
C MET A 94 1.26 -13.98 -17.46
N GLU A 95 1.73 -13.83 -18.69
CA GLU A 95 3.17 -13.69 -18.97
C GLU A 95 3.75 -12.47 -18.22
N PRO A 96 4.88 -12.59 -17.48
CA PRO A 96 5.38 -11.52 -16.60
C PRO A 96 5.70 -10.18 -17.26
N GLY A 97 5.90 -10.16 -18.58
CA GLY A 97 6.15 -8.94 -19.36
C GLY A 97 4.89 -8.33 -19.99
N LYS A 98 3.72 -8.95 -19.84
CA LYS A 98 2.44 -8.51 -20.40
C LYS A 98 1.41 -8.12 -19.33
N SER A 99 1.74 -8.27 -18.05
CA SER A 99 0.86 -7.98 -16.92
C SER A 99 0.75 -6.50 -16.54
N LEU A 100 1.03 -5.60 -17.49
CA LEU A 100 0.99 -4.15 -17.35
C LEU A 100 0.09 -3.52 -18.40
#